data_AF-A0A1V6IU16-F1
#
_entry.id   AF-A0A1V6IU16-F1
#
_cell.length_a   1.000
_cell.length_b   1.000
_cell.length_c   1.000
_cell.angle_alpha   90.00
_cell.angle_beta   90.00
_cell.angle_gamma   90.00
#
_symmetry.space_group_name_H-M   'P 1'
#
loop_
_entity.id
_entity.type
_entity.pdbx_description
1 polymer ?
#
loop_
_entity_poly.entity_id
_entity_poly.type
_entity_poly.pdbx_seq_one_letter_code
_entity_poly.pdbx_strand_id
1 'polypeptide(L)'
;MELAILAGIPTTFTMWIEVYQERSPMWDKKIIRKEIKRSIKYDNLKKTFSVVSEKKDPDIFSDMESAQKAMSDYNGIVAVPMSSLKKGQSYYTLVKIKMDKVRLPLHMEYVFFFVSLWDFETPWYRQNFTY
;
A
#
# COMPACT_ATOMS: atom_id res chain seq x y z
N MET A 1 -7.92 -12.16 6.97
CA MET A 1 -7.97 -10.70 6.71
C MET A 1 -9.41 -10.21 6.53
N GLU A 2 -10.18 -10.83 5.63
CA GLU A 2 -11.56 -10.43 5.30
C GLU A 2 -12.49 -10.31 6.51
N LEU A 3 -12.40 -11.24 7.46
CA LEU A 3 -13.22 -11.24 8.69
C LEU A 3 -13.05 -9.95 9.53
N ALA A 4 -11.85 -9.38 9.59
CA ALA A 4 -11.61 -8.14 10.36
C ALA A 4 -12.25 -6.93 9.66
N ILE A 5 -12.16 -6.88 8.34
CA ILE A 5 -12.80 -5.84 7.53
C ILE A 5 -14.32 -5.92 7.70
N LEU A 6 -14.91 -7.11 7.59
CA LEU A 6 -16.35 -7.34 7.79
C LEU A 6 -16.81 -7.03 9.23
N ALA A 7 -15.93 -7.16 10.22
CA ALA A 7 -16.20 -6.71 11.58
C ALA A 7 -16.21 -5.17 11.73
N GLY A 8 -15.98 -4.43 10.64
CA GLY A 8 -15.94 -2.96 10.61
C GLY A 8 -14.61 -2.37 11.06
N ILE A 9 -13.58 -3.21 11.22
CA ILE A 9 -12.25 -2.78 11.65
C ILE A 9 -11.52 -2.17 10.44
N PRO A 10 -11.12 -0.89 10.49
CA PRO A 10 -10.40 -0.26 9.39
C PRO A 10 -9.04 -0.94 9.21
N THR A 11 -8.78 -1.43 8.00
CA THR A 11 -7.53 -2.12 7.65
C THR A 11 -6.75 -1.25 6.69
N THR A 12 -5.51 -0.91 7.03
CA THR A 12 -4.68 0.01 6.25
C THR A 12 -3.48 -0.71 5.69
N PHE A 13 -3.16 -0.45 4.43
CA PHE A 13 -1.96 -0.93 3.76
C PHE A 13 -1.08 0.24 3.38
N THR A 14 0.22 0.10 3.64
CA THR A 14 1.25 1.05 3.24
C THR A 14 2.10 0.42 2.15
N MET A 15 2.01 0.96 0.93
CA MET A 15 2.92 0.61 -0.16
C MET A 15 4.17 1.49 -0.07
N TRP A 16 5.32 0.84 0.01
CA TRP A 16 6.64 1.44 -0.02
C TRP A 16 7.19 1.33 -1.44
N ILE A 17 7.56 2.46 -2.03
CA ILE A 17 8.22 2.53 -3.34
C ILE A 17 9.57 3.19 -3.16
N GLU A 18 10.63 2.54 -3.60
CA GLU A 18 11.96 3.12 -3.66
C GLU A 18 12.49 3.04 -5.08
N VAL A 19 13.12 4.11 -5.57
CA VAL A 19 13.74 4.13 -6.90
C VAL A 19 15.21 4.43 -6.76
N TYR A 20 16.03 3.65 -7.45
CA TYR A 20 17.48 3.75 -7.47
C TYR A 20 18.00 3.88 -8.89
N GLN A 21 19.10 4.59 -9.06
CA GLN A 21 19.90 4.63 -10.28
C GLN A 21 21.05 3.63 -10.14
N GLU A 22 21.19 2.73 -11.10
CA GLU A 22 22.31 1.79 -11.17
C GLU A 22 23.60 2.54 -11.51
N ARG A 23 24.68 2.26 -10.77
CA ARG A 23 25.98 2.89 -11.00
C ARG A 23 27.08 1.84 -10.94
N SER A 24 27.84 1.67 -12.01
CA SER A 24 29.10 0.93 -11.97
C SER A 24 30.26 1.92 -11.92
N PRO A 25 31.25 1.82 -11.00
CA PRO A 25 31.49 0.79 -9.97
C PRO A 25 31.12 1.20 -8.53
N MET A 26 30.18 2.13 -8.32
CA MET A 26 29.86 2.73 -7.00
C MET A 26 28.55 2.16 -6.41
N TRP A 27 28.19 2.53 -5.18
CA TRP A 27 26.84 2.27 -4.66
C TRP A 27 25.77 2.93 -5.52
N ASP A 28 24.69 2.18 -5.77
CA ASP A 28 23.51 2.68 -6.45
C ASP A 28 22.95 3.91 -5.74
N LYS A 29 22.58 4.92 -6.52
CA LYS A 29 22.07 6.17 -5.94
C LYS A 29 20.57 6.05 -5.73
N LYS A 30 20.12 6.15 -4.48
CA LYS A 30 18.70 6.35 -4.15
C LYS A 30 18.22 7.67 -4.74
N ILE A 31 17.18 7.61 -5.58
CA ILE A 31 16.56 8.77 -6.22
C ILE A 31 15.41 9.28 -5.37
N ILE A 32 14.50 8.38 -4.96
CA ILE A 32 13.32 8.75 -4.17
C ILE A 32 12.83 7.56 -3.33
N ARG A 33 12.16 7.88 -2.22
CA ARG A 33 11.34 6.97 -1.42
C ARG A 33 9.94 7.58 -1.31
N LYS A 34 8.91 6.77 -1.52
CA LYS A 34 7.51 7.15 -1.32
C LYS A 34 6.81 6.11 -0.47
N GLU A 35 5.87 6.60 0.32
CA GLU A 35 4.92 5.80 1.09
C GLU A 35 3.54 6.20 0.61
N ILE A 36 2.70 5.21 0.34
CA ILE A 36 1.34 5.43 -0.12
C ILE A 36 0.43 4.58 0.73
N LYS A 37 -0.48 5.24 1.45
CA LYS A 37 -1.42 4.58 2.34
C LYS A 37 -2.80 4.44 1.70
N ARG A 38 -3.37 3.26 1.85
CA ARG A 38 -4.76 2.96 1.48
C ARG A 38 -5.45 2.22 2.59
N SER A 39 -6.68 2.61 2.88
CA SER A 39 -7.47 2.02 3.96
C SER A 39 -8.78 1.49 3.41
N ILE A 40 -9.16 0.28 3.81
CA ILE A 40 -10.47 -0.30 3.56
C ILE A 40 -11.23 -0.43 4.87
N LYS A 41 -12.50 -0.06 4.85
CA LYS A 41 -13.40 -0.20 6.00
C LYS A 41 -14.80 -0.59 5.54
N TYR A 42 -15.42 -1.54 6.24
CA TYR A 42 -16.82 -1.87 6.07
C TYR A 42 -17.70 -1.04 7.01
N ASP A 43 -18.78 -0.47 6.48
CA ASP A 43 -19.84 0.20 7.24
C ASP A 43 -21.00 -0.78 7.46
N ASN A 44 -21.17 -1.25 8.70
CA ASN A 44 -22.22 -2.22 9.05
C ASN A 44 -23.64 -1.65 8.92
N LEU A 45 -23.82 -0.33 9.05
CA LEU A 45 -25.13 0.31 8.94
C LEU A 45 -25.54 0.46 7.49
N LYS A 46 -24.60 0.90 6.64
CA LYS A 46 -24.84 1.10 5.20
C LYS A 46 -24.64 -0.18 4.38
N LYS A 47 -24.01 -1.20 4.96
CA LYS A 47 -23.60 -2.45 4.29
C LYS A 47 -22.74 -2.19 3.04
N THR A 48 -21.82 -1.24 3.15
CA THR A 48 -20.93 -0.82 2.06
C THR A 48 -19.47 -0.81 2.50
N PHE A 49 -18.56 -1.08 1.57
CA PHE A 49 -17.13 -0.90 1.75
C PHE A 49 -16.71 0.49 1.32
N SER A 50 -15.80 1.09 2.08
CA SER A 50 -15.16 2.36 1.76
C SER A 50 -13.68 2.13 1.59
N VAL A 51 -13.13 2.58 0.47
CA VAL A 51 -11.69 2.57 0.17
C VAL A 51 -11.21 4.00 0.14
N VAL A 52 -10.25 4.33 0.99
CA VAL A 52 -9.69 5.67 1.13
C VAL A 52 -8.23 5.62 0.71
N SER A 53 -7.85 6.46 -0.23
CA SER A 53 -6.45 6.74 -0.58
C SER A 53 -6.04 8.11 -0.04
N GLU A 54 -4.76 8.31 0.25
CA GLU A 54 -4.24 9.62 0.65
C GLU A 54 -4.65 10.72 -0.36
N LYS A 55 -5.43 11.71 0.13
CA LYS A 55 -5.88 12.91 -0.60
C LYS A 55 -6.93 12.69 -1.70
N LYS A 56 -7.73 11.63 -1.62
CA LYS A 56 -8.93 11.44 -2.46
C LYS A 56 -10.16 11.21 -1.60
N ASP A 57 -11.32 11.50 -2.17
CA ASP A 57 -12.60 11.10 -1.60
C ASP A 57 -12.69 9.57 -1.50
N PRO A 58 -13.44 9.03 -0.51
CA PRO A 58 -13.63 7.59 -0.37
C PRO A 58 -14.40 7.02 -1.56
N ASP A 59 -13.84 5.98 -2.20
CA ASP A 59 -14.58 5.18 -3.16
C ASP A 59 -15.47 4.18 -2.40
N ILE A 60 -16.75 4.14 -2.75
CA ILE A 60 -17.75 3.30 -2.07
C ILE A 60 -18.13 2.12 -2.95
N PHE A 61 -18.12 0.92 -2.37
CA PHE A 61 -18.44 -0.34 -3.05
C PHE A 61 -19.51 -1.12 -2.27
N SER A 62 -20.38 -1.83 -2.99
CA SER A 62 -21.41 -2.70 -2.41
C SER A 62 -20.89 -4.08 -2.03
N ASP A 63 -19.80 -4.52 -2.64
CA ASP A 63 -19.26 -5.87 -2.52
C ASP A 63 -17.76 -5.85 -2.20
N MET A 64 -17.31 -6.90 -1.50
CA MET A 64 -15.93 -7.04 -1.05
C MET A 64 -14.96 -7.20 -2.21
N GLU A 65 -15.35 -7.92 -3.27
CA GLU A 65 -14.49 -8.20 -4.41
C GLU A 65 -14.10 -6.90 -5.15
N SER A 66 -15.06 -6.04 -5.43
CA SER A 66 -14.83 -4.73 -6.03
C SER A 66 -13.96 -3.84 -5.14
N ALA A 67 -14.21 -3.86 -3.83
CA ALA A 67 -13.39 -3.11 -2.88
C ALA A 67 -11.94 -3.62 -2.82
N GLN A 68 -11.73 -4.95 -2.86
CA GLN A 68 -10.39 -5.55 -2.92
C GLN A 68 -9.66 -5.23 -4.23
N LYS A 69 -10.39 -5.23 -5.35
CA LYS A 69 -9.84 -4.83 -6.65
C LYS A 69 -9.40 -3.36 -6.63
N ALA A 70 -10.21 -2.47 -6.08
CA ALA A 70 -9.86 -1.07 -5.91
C ALA A 70 -8.65 -0.88 -4.98
N MET A 71 -8.56 -1.66 -3.89
CA MET A 71 -7.38 -1.65 -3.01
C MET A 71 -6.09 -2.03 -3.75
N SER A 72 -6.17 -3.00 -4.66
CA SER A 72 -5.04 -3.51 -5.43
C SER A 72 -4.69 -2.66 -6.66
N ASP A 73 -5.58 -1.77 -7.09
CA ASP A 73 -5.38 -0.95 -8.29
C ASP A 73 -4.48 0.26 -8.01
N TYR A 74 -3.18 0.07 -8.20
CA TYR A 74 -2.17 1.13 -8.05
C TYR A 74 -1.87 1.87 -9.37
N ASN A 75 -2.72 1.73 -10.39
CA ASN A 75 -2.54 2.45 -11.65
C ASN A 75 -2.54 3.97 -11.44
N GLY A 76 -1.71 4.67 -12.22
CA GLY A 76 -1.57 6.12 -12.16
C GLY A 76 -0.72 6.65 -11.00
N ILE A 77 -0.18 5.77 -10.15
CA ILE A 77 0.80 6.17 -9.14
C ILE A 77 2.14 6.50 -9.80
N VAL A 78 2.55 7.75 -9.67
CA VAL A 78 3.85 8.22 -10.13
C VAL A 78 4.92 7.73 -9.17
N ALA A 79 5.69 6.71 -9.55
CA ALA A 79 6.81 6.21 -8.75
C ALA A 79 7.94 7.25 -8.62
N VAL A 80 8.36 7.83 -9.74
CA VAL A 80 9.43 8.85 -9.83
C VAL A 80 9.09 9.88 -10.90
N PRO A 81 9.29 11.19 -10.66
CA PRO A 81 9.10 12.20 -11.70
C PRO A 81 10.20 12.07 -12.77
N MET A 82 9.83 12.23 -14.05
CA MET A 82 10.77 12.12 -15.17
C MET A 82 11.93 13.12 -15.09
N SER A 83 11.70 14.30 -14.49
CA SER A 83 12.73 15.31 -14.25
C SER A 83 13.88 14.83 -13.35
N SER A 84 13.67 13.79 -12.56
CA SER A 84 14.69 13.17 -11.71
C SER A 84 15.48 12.07 -12.41
N LEU A 85 15.11 11.73 -13.65
CA LEU A 85 15.74 10.70 -14.47
C LEU A 85 16.59 11.33 -15.57
N LYS A 86 17.72 10.72 -15.86
CA LYS A 86 18.61 11.04 -16.97
C LYS A 86 18.48 9.98 -18.06
N LYS A 87 18.42 10.44 -19.32
CA LYS A 87 18.34 9.59 -20.51
C LYS A 87 19.58 8.72 -20.69
N GLY A 88 19.40 7.49 -21.16
CA GLY A 88 20.44 6.49 -21.36
C GLY A 88 20.95 5.84 -20.08
N GLN A 89 20.21 5.94 -18.96
CA GLN A 89 20.63 5.41 -17.67
C GLN A 89 19.69 4.31 -17.19
N SER A 90 20.25 3.34 -16.47
CA SER A 90 19.50 2.22 -15.87
C SER A 90 19.07 2.55 -14.45
N TYR A 91 17.85 2.12 -14.12
CA TYR A 91 17.22 2.31 -12.83
C TYR A 91 16.49 1.04 -12.41
N TYR A 92 16.19 0.95 -11.12
CA TYR A 92 15.26 -0.05 -10.61
C TYR A 92 14.35 0.53 -9.53
N THR A 93 13.16 -0.03 -9.47
CA THR A 93 12.17 0.24 -8.44
C THR A 93 12.09 -0.96 -7.51
N LEU A 94 12.10 -0.70 -6.20
CA LEU A 94 11.78 -1.67 -5.16
C LEU A 94 10.38 -1.34 -4.61
N VAL A 95 9.50 -2.33 -4.59
CA VAL A 95 8.14 -2.18 -4.07
C VAL A 95 7.89 -3.20 -2.96
N LYS A 96 7.24 -2.77 -1.89
CA LYS A 96 6.84 -3.62 -0.77
C LYS A 96 5.51 -3.15 -0.19
N ILE A 97 4.64 -4.07 0.18
CA ILE A 97 3.34 -3.76 0.77
C ILE A 97 3.31 -4.22 2.22
N LYS A 98 3.19 -3.22 3.09
CA LYS A 98 2.86 -3.23 4.52
C LYS A 98 1.38 -3.40 4.81
N MET A 99 0.91 -4.28 5.69
CA MET A 99 -0.31 -3.97 6.45
C MET A 99 0.02 -3.21 7.75
N ASP A 100 -0.67 -2.10 8.00
CA ASP A 100 -0.47 -1.28 9.20
C ASP A 100 -1.17 -1.92 10.39
N LYS A 101 -0.55 -1.82 11.57
CA LYS A 101 -1.13 -2.29 12.83
C LYS A 101 -2.37 -1.46 13.15
N VAL A 102 -3.52 -2.12 13.28
CA VAL A 102 -4.77 -1.48 13.66
C VAL A 102 -4.70 -1.12 15.16
N ARG A 103 -4.99 0.13 15.50
CA ARG A 103 -5.27 0.50 16.90
C ARG A 103 -6.72 0.16 17.22
N LEU A 104 -6.93 -0.86 18.03
CA LEU A 104 -8.28 -1.21 18.48
C LEU A 104 -8.82 -0.12 19.42
N PRO A 105 -10.09 0.27 19.29
CA PRO A 105 -10.77 1.03 20.33
C PRO A 105 -10.67 0.27 21.66
N LEU A 106 -10.47 1.00 22.77
CA LEU A 106 -10.41 0.46 24.14
C LEU A 106 -9.14 -0.35 24.51
N HIS A 107 -8.05 -0.29 23.72
CA HIS A 107 -6.78 -0.96 24.04
C HIS A 107 -6.89 -2.48 24.31
N MET A 108 -7.91 -3.15 23.78
CA MET A 108 -8.13 -4.61 23.94
C MET A 108 -7.24 -5.43 22.98
N GLU A 109 -5.93 -5.22 23.03
CA GLU A 109 -4.95 -5.89 22.17
C GLU A 109 -4.78 -7.41 22.48
N TYR A 110 -5.47 -7.92 23.50
CA TYR A 110 -5.34 -9.30 24.01
C TYR A 110 -6.52 -10.25 23.70
N VAL A 111 -7.63 -9.78 23.11
CA VAL A 111 -8.90 -10.54 23.10
C VAL A 111 -9.27 -11.13 21.72
N PHE A 112 -8.62 -10.70 20.63
CA PHE A 112 -9.06 -11.07 19.29
C PHE A 112 -8.04 -11.91 18.51
N PHE A 113 -8.52 -12.95 17.84
CA PHE A 113 -7.80 -13.83 16.92
C PHE A 113 -7.28 -13.14 15.64
N PHE A 114 -7.48 -11.81 15.52
CA PHE A 114 -7.03 -11.01 14.39
C PHE A 114 -5.63 -10.38 14.58
N VAL A 115 -5.05 -10.46 15.80
CA VAL A 115 -3.71 -9.89 16.10
C VAL A 115 -2.62 -10.54 15.23
N SER A 116 -2.75 -11.84 14.93
CA SER A 116 -1.83 -12.56 14.05
C SER A 116 -1.91 -12.18 12.59
N LEU A 117 -2.95 -11.46 12.15
CA LEU A 117 -3.02 -11.00 10.76
C LEU A 117 -2.17 -9.75 10.52
N TRP A 118 -1.72 -9.06 11.57
CA TRP A 118 -1.03 -7.76 11.53
C TRP A 118 0.47 -7.80 11.20
N ASP A 119 1.03 -8.99 11.01
CA ASP A 119 2.40 -9.20 10.55
C ASP A 119 2.51 -9.30 9.02
N PHE A 120 1.39 -9.14 8.31
CA PHE A 120 1.38 -9.24 6.85
C PHE A 120 2.29 -8.19 6.20
N GLU A 121 3.26 -8.70 5.48
CA GLU A 121 4.23 -7.91 4.74
C GLU A 121 4.74 -8.72 3.54
N THR A 122 4.76 -8.11 2.36
CA THR A 122 5.33 -8.77 1.17
C THR A 122 6.86 -8.69 1.19
N PRO A 123 7.59 -9.59 0.50
CA PRO A 123 9.00 -9.34 0.20
C PRO A 123 9.15 -8.08 -0.68
N TRP A 124 10.39 -7.58 -0.76
CA TRP A 124 10.73 -6.54 -1.73
C TRP A 124 10.71 -7.12 -3.15
N TYR A 125 9.92 -6.50 -4.03
CA TYR A 125 9.90 -6.82 -5.45
C TYR A 125 10.71 -5.79 -6.24
N ARG A 126 11.61 -6.24 -7.10
CA ARG A 126 12.47 -5.39 -7.93
C ARG A 126 12.00 -5.38 -9.38
N GLN A 127 11.82 -4.18 -9.93
CA GLN A 127 11.55 -3.97 -11.35
C GLN A 127 12.60 -3.04 -11.96
N ASN A 128 13.34 -3.51 -12.95
CA ASN A 128 14.34 -2.71 -13.67
C ASN A 128 13.70 -1.95 -14.83
N PHE A 129 14.24 -0.77 -15.15
CA PHE A 129 13.83 0.05 -16.28
C PHE A 129 14.96 0.97 -16.74
N THR A 130 14.89 1.40 -18.00
CA THR A 130 15.81 2.39 -18.60
C THR A 130 14.99 3.62 -19.00
N TYR A 131 15.57 4.80 -18.82
CA TYR A 131 15.01 6.06 -19.30
C TYR A 131 15.99 6.73 -20.25
#